data_AF-A0A2D0KT09-F1
#
_entry.id   AF-A0A2D0KT09-F1
#
_cell.length_a   1.000
_cell.length_b   1.000
_cell.length_c   1.000
_cell.angle_alpha   90.00
_cell.angle_beta   90.00
_cell.angle_gamma   90.00
#
_symmetry.space_group_name_H-M   'P 1'
#
loop_
_entity.id
_entity.type
_entity.pdbx_description
1 polymer ?
#
loop_
_entity_poly.entity_id
_entity_poly.type
_entity_poly.pdbx_seq_one_letter_code
_entity_poly.pdbx_strand_id
1 'polypeptide(L)'
;MKKYNWLILIFTVMICSCSTNAVDGGKKIASVEKSERFLNPNVFTVDNMSECGRGYVAGVWSNGNSWNDWAVWLSPTGKWSDNAQIYWAYGKLDTDYDSGKNAYATILAAQASGQMVALLDDQIGFRCNDWGSGANRGPQFNSVQIWFP
;
A
#
# COMPACT_ATOMS: atom_id res chain seq x y z
N MET A 1 -41.88 -28.15 3.98
CA MET A 1 -40.50 -27.64 4.16
C MET A 1 -39.64 -28.66 4.92
N LYS A 2 -39.23 -29.77 4.28
CA LYS A 2 -38.38 -30.83 4.90
C LYS A 2 -37.45 -31.51 3.87
N LYS A 3 -36.99 -30.78 2.84
CA LYS A 3 -36.17 -31.36 1.76
C LYS A 3 -34.77 -30.76 1.59
N TYR A 4 -34.37 -29.79 2.42
CA TYR A 4 -33.06 -29.13 2.31
C TYR A 4 -32.08 -29.47 3.46
N ASN A 5 -32.51 -30.23 4.48
CA ASN A 5 -31.62 -30.61 5.59
C ASN A 5 -30.46 -31.53 5.18
N TRP A 6 -30.61 -32.28 4.09
CA TRP A 6 -29.53 -33.15 3.60
C TRP A 6 -28.44 -32.42 2.80
N LEU A 7 -28.76 -31.25 2.23
CA LEU A 7 -27.79 -30.45 1.45
C LEU A 7 -26.80 -29.69 2.35
N ILE A 8 -27.20 -29.36 3.58
CA ILE A 8 -26.35 -28.65 4.55
C ILE A 8 -25.23 -29.55 5.09
N LEU A 9 -25.46 -30.88 5.15
CA LEU A 9 -24.48 -31.85 5.66
C LEU A 9 -23.33 -32.14 4.67
N ILE A 10 -23.53 -31.89 3.39
CA ILE A 10 -22.51 -32.11 2.35
C ILE A 10 -21.51 -30.94 2.28
N PHE A 11 -21.94 -29.71 2.62
CA PHE A 11 -21.05 -28.55 2.58
C PHE A 11 -20.07 -28.47 3.76
N THR A 12 -20.37 -29.11 4.90
CA THR A 12 -19.51 -29.06 6.10
C THR A 12 -18.30 -30.00 6.06
N VAL A 13 -18.24 -30.96 5.13
CA VAL A 13 -17.10 -31.90 5.01
C VAL A 13 -16.00 -31.36 4.09
N MET A 14 -16.27 -30.30 3.31
CA MET A 14 -15.32 -29.78 2.30
C MET A 14 -14.41 -28.65 2.81
N ILE A 15 -14.41 -28.35 4.12
CA ILE A 15 -13.62 -27.26 4.72
C ILE A 15 -12.37 -27.78 5.48
N CYS A 16 -12.17 -29.09 5.57
CA CYS A 16 -10.99 -29.70 6.20
C CYS A 16 -10.10 -30.46 5.20
N SER A 17 -9.57 -29.78 4.19
CA SER A 17 -8.38 -30.26 3.47
C SER A 17 -7.19 -29.39 3.87
N CYS A 18 -6.58 -29.76 4.99
CA CYS A 18 -5.36 -29.18 5.50
C CYS A 18 -4.19 -29.35 4.52
N SER A 19 -3.42 -28.26 4.41
CA SER A 19 -1.99 -28.21 4.18
C SER A 19 -1.24 -29.53 4.44
N THR A 20 -0.63 -30.11 3.41
CA THR A 20 0.58 -30.95 3.52
C THR A 20 1.21 -31.08 2.14
N ASN A 21 2.24 -30.27 1.86
CA ASN A 21 3.32 -30.67 0.97
C ASN A 21 4.61 -30.60 1.79
N ALA A 22 4.77 -31.59 2.68
CA ALA A 22 6.08 -31.98 3.15
C ALA A 22 6.72 -32.81 2.04
N VAL A 23 7.45 -32.14 1.14
CA VAL A 23 8.41 -32.82 0.26
C VAL A 23 9.74 -32.85 1.01
N ASP A 24 9.96 -33.95 1.70
CA ASP A 24 11.28 -34.40 2.09
C ASP A 24 11.97 -34.96 0.84
N GLY A 25 13.09 -34.35 0.47
CA GLY A 25 13.74 -34.55 -0.82
C GLY A 25 15.16 -34.04 -0.75
N GLY A 26 15.97 -34.68 0.09
CA GLY A 26 17.41 -34.47 0.14
C GLY A 26 18.06 -34.60 -1.24
N LYS A 27 18.43 -33.46 -1.83
CA LYS A 27 19.47 -33.34 -2.86
C LYS A 27 20.37 -32.17 -2.53
N LYS A 28 21.52 -32.47 -1.93
CA LYS A 28 22.70 -31.58 -1.92
C LYS A 28 23.19 -31.44 -3.36
N ILE A 29 23.00 -30.29 -4.01
CA ILE A 29 23.84 -29.88 -5.15
C ILE A 29 24.04 -28.37 -5.13
N ALA A 30 25.34 -28.01 -5.16
CA ALA A 30 25.95 -26.72 -5.46
C ALA A 30 25.69 -25.55 -4.50
N SER A 31 26.71 -25.29 -3.68
CA SER A 31 27.05 -23.95 -3.19
C SER A 31 27.12 -22.99 -4.39
N VAL A 32 26.02 -22.30 -4.66
CA VAL A 32 26.03 -21.10 -5.49
C VAL A 32 26.81 -20.08 -4.69
N GLU A 33 28.06 -19.89 -5.08
CA GLU A 33 28.87 -18.76 -4.64
C GLU A 33 28.05 -17.51 -4.98
N LYS A 34 27.41 -16.92 -3.97
CA LYS A 34 26.74 -15.63 -4.07
C LYS A 34 27.83 -14.63 -4.43
N SER A 35 28.03 -14.42 -5.73
CA SER A 35 28.63 -13.18 -6.21
C SER A 35 27.65 -12.08 -5.85
N GLU A 36 27.78 -11.57 -4.63
CA GLU A 36 27.21 -10.32 -4.18
C GLU A 36 27.88 -9.19 -4.97
N ARG A 37 27.51 -9.07 -6.24
CA ARG A 37 27.41 -7.75 -6.84
C ARG A 37 26.17 -7.13 -6.21
N PHE A 38 26.32 -6.64 -4.99
CA PHE A 38 25.54 -5.51 -4.50
C PHE A 38 25.79 -4.37 -5.49
N LEU A 39 25.06 -4.37 -6.59
CA LEU A 39 24.62 -3.13 -7.20
C LEU A 39 23.86 -2.45 -6.08
N ASN A 40 24.50 -1.54 -5.33
CA ASN A 40 23.83 -0.65 -4.40
C ASN A 40 22.60 -0.12 -5.14
N PRO A 41 21.37 -0.61 -4.88
CA PRO A 41 20.25 0.25 -5.19
C PRO A 41 20.47 1.42 -4.22
N ASN A 42 20.45 2.65 -4.72
CA ASN A 42 20.44 3.83 -3.86
C ASN A 42 19.12 3.84 -3.07
N VAL A 43 18.96 2.88 -2.15
CA VAL A 43 17.88 2.81 -1.18
C VAL A 43 18.32 3.75 -0.09
N PHE A 44 17.71 4.93 -0.07
CA PHE A 44 17.86 5.81 1.08
C PHE A 44 17.39 5.05 2.32
N THR A 45 18.19 5.11 3.38
CA THR A 45 17.71 4.69 4.70
C THR A 45 16.47 5.52 5.03
N VAL A 46 15.52 4.92 5.76
CA VAL A 46 14.25 5.56 6.16
C VAL A 46 14.49 6.96 6.78
N ASP A 47 15.65 7.17 7.39
CA ASP A 47 16.08 8.43 8.01
C ASP A 47 16.23 9.62 7.05
N ASN A 48 16.34 9.39 5.74
CA ASN A 48 16.54 10.43 4.74
C ASN A 48 15.29 10.75 3.89
N MET A 49 14.14 10.19 4.26
CA MET A 49 12.88 10.48 3.57
C MET A 49 12.38 11.88 3.93
N SER A 50 11.93 12.65 2.94
CA SER A 50 11.33 13.97 3.17
C SER A 50 9.82 13.85 3.34
N GLU A 51 9.24 14.57 4.30
CA GLU A 51 7.79 14.63 4.46
C GLU A 51 7.16 15.56 3.42
N CYS A 52 6.32 15.00 2.56
CA CYS A 52 5.55 15.77 1.59
C CYS A 52 4.25 16.31 2.19
N GLY A 53 3.68 15.59 3.17
CA GLY A 53 2.48 16.03 3.87
C GLY A 53 2.06 15.12 5.01
N ARG A 54 1.21 15.68 5.87
CA ARG A 54 0.69 14.98 7.06
C ARG A 54 -0.72 15.45 7.39
N GLY A 55 -1.55 14.52 7.82
CA GLY A 55 -2.92 14.81 8.25
C GLY A 55 -3.77 13.56 8.35
N TYR A 56 -5.05 13.75 8.61
CA TYR A 56 -6.03 12.66 8.61
C TYR A 56 -6.60 12.49 7.20
N VAL A 57 -6.89 11.24 6.84
CA VAL A 57 -7.45 10.91 5.53
C VAL A 57 -8.88 11.44 5.43
N ALA A 58 -9.09 12.44 4.57
CA ALA A 58 -10.40 13.02 4.28
C ALA A 58 -11.06 12.41 3.04
N GLY A 59 -10.27 11.80 2.16
CA GLY A 59 -10.74 11.11 0.97
C GLY A 59 -9.61 10.39 0.26
N VAL A 60 -9.97 9.42 -0.58
CA VAL A 60 -9.04 8.68 -1.43
C VAL A 60 -9.62 8.63 -2.83
N TRP A 61 -8.82 8.96 -3.83
CA TRP A 61 -9.14 8.75 -5.23
C TRP A 61 -8.44 7.48 -5.71
N SER A 62 -9.18 6.40 -5.94
CA SER A 62 -8.64 5.22 -6.63
C SER A 62 -8.85 5.32 -8.14
N ASN A 63 -7.90 4.81 -8.91
CA ASN A 63 -7.98 4.69 -10.37
C ASN A 63 -8.09 6.05 -11.07
N GLY A 64 -7.37 7.07 -10.59
CA GLY A 64 -7.51 8.46 -11.03
C GLY A 64 -7.00 8.76 -12.44
N ASN A 65 -6.05 7.97 -12.93
CA ASN A 65 -5.52 8.04 -14.28
C ASN A 65 -4.89 6.67 -14.64
N SER A 66 -5.15 6.14 -15.84
CA SER A 66 -4.62 4.82 -16.28
C SER A 66 -5.01 3.60 -15.42
N TRP A 67 -6.05 3.69 -14.57
CA TRP A 67 -6.61 2.60 -13.74
C TRP A 67 -5.77 2.14 -12.54
N ASN A 68 -4.53 2.62 -12.38
CA ASN A 68 -3.65 2.20 -11.30
C ASN A 68 -3.11 3.37 -10.45
N ASP A 69 -3.16 4.60 -10.97
CA ASP A 69 -2.85 5.81 -10.21
C ASP A 69 -3.91 6.09 -9.16
N TRP A 70 -3.48 6.65 -8.03
CA TRP A 70 -4.37 7.02 -6.95
C TRP A 70 -3.83 8.23 -6.18
N ALA A 71 -4.74 8.91 -5.48
CA ALA A 71 -4.44 10.09 -4.69
C ALA A 71 -5.12 10.00 -3.33
N VAL A 72 -4.62 10.75 -2.37
CA VAL A 72 -5.22 10.89 -1.04
C VAL A 72 -5.40 12.37 -0.73
N TRP A 73 -6.55 12.72 -0.17
CA TRP A 73 -6.74 14.02 0.46
C TRP A 73 -6.48 13.91 1.95
N LEU A 74 -5.59 14.73 2.46
CA LEU A 74 -5.37 14.88 3.88
C LEU A 74 -5.99 16.19 4.37
N SER A 75 -6.62 16.15 5.54
CA SER A 75 -7.10 17.34 6.22
C SER A 75 -6.72 17.33 7.71
N PRO A 76 -6.70 18.50 8.37
CA PRO A 76 -6.40 18.57 9.79
C PRO A 76 -7.40 17.85 10.70
N THR A 77 -8.61 17.52 10.20
CA THR A 77 -9.71 16.97 11.01
C THR A 77 -10.22 15.62 10.53
N GLY A 78 -9.72 15.11 9.39
CA GLY A 78 -10.18 13.87 8.77
C GLY A 78 -11.51 13.99 8.05
N LYS A 79 -12.10 15.19 8.03
CA LYS A 79 -13.29 15.50 7.24
C LYS A 79 -12.91 16.23 5.97
N TRP A 80 -13.71 16.03 4.93
CA TRP A 80 -13.63 16.87 3.73
C TRP A 80 -13.80 18.35 4.12
N SER A 81 -12.92 19.21 3.61
CA SER A 81 -12.95 20.66 3.84
C SER A 81 -12.17 21.38 2.75
N ASP A 82 -12.33 22.70 2.64
CA ASP A 82 -11.58 23.53 1.69
C ASP A 82 -10.06 23.52 1.96
N ASN A 83 -9.65 23.12 3.16
CA ASN A 83 -8.25 22.96 3.55
C ASN A 83 -7.70 21.55 3.29
N ALA A 84 -8.49 20.66 2.67
CA ALA A 84 -8.02 19.33 2.33
C ALA A 84 -7.06 19.42 1.13
N GLN A 85 -5.84 18.91 1.30
CA GLN A 85 -4.81 18.93 0.27
C GLN A 85 -4.69 17.55 -0.36
N ILE A 86 -4.64 17.51 -1.70
CA ILE A 86 -4.43 16.28 -2.47
C ILE A 86 -2.94 15.93 -2.54
N TYR A 87 -2.65 14.64 -2.46
CA TYR A 87 -1.31 14.07 -2.60
C TYR A 87 -1.39 12.88 -3.57
N TRP A 88 -0.45 12.81 -4.51
CA TRP A 88 -0.44 11.79 -5.56
C TRP A 88 0.57 10.69 -5.29
N ALA A 89 0.11 9.45 -5.27
CA ALA A 89 1.00 8.30 -5.25
C ALA A 89 1.74 8.19 -6.60
N TYR A 90 2.96 7.67 -6.60
CA TYR A 90 3.68 7.40 -7.85
C TYR A 90 4.62 6.20 -7.76
N GLY A 91 4.99 5.67 -8.93
CA GLY A 91 6.09 4.71 -9.08
C GLY A 91 5.74 3.36 -8.46
N LYS A 92 6.43 2.96 -7.39
CA LYS A 92 6.13 1.69 -6.72
C LYS A 92 4.85 1.75 -5.88
N LEU A 93 4.24 2.92 -5.73
CA LEU A 93 2.93 3.03 -5.11
C LEU A 93 1.77 2.84 -6.09
N ASP A 94 2.01 2.69 -7.39
CA ASP A 94 0.94 2.34 -8.34
C ASP A 94 0.29 1.01 -7.91
N THR A 95 -1.03 0.89 -8.00
CA THR A 95 -1.78 -0.25 -7.44
C THR A 95 -1.61 -1.57 -8.18
N ASP A 96 -0.87 -1.59 -9.29
CA ASP A 96 -0.42 -2.82 -9.93
C ASP A 96 0.65 -3.54 -9.11
N TYR A 97 1.45 -2.78 -8.34
CA TYR A 97 2.49 -3.32 -7.47
C TYR A 97 1.93 -3.65 -6.09
N ASP A 98 2.45 -4.72 -5.47
CA ASP A 98 2.05 -5.10 -4.11
C ASP A 98 2.39 -4.02 -3.07
N SER A 99 3.49 -3.28 -3.27
CA SER A 99 3.82 -2.09 -2.46
C SER A 99 2.73 -1.01 -2.53
N GLY A 100 2.18 -0.75 -3.71
CA GLY A 100 1.07 0.20 -3.90
C GLY A 100 -0.21 -0.26 -3.23
N LYS A 101 -0.58 -1.55 -3.39
CA LYS A 101 -1.73 -2.14 -2.70
C LYS A 101 -1.57 -2.07 -1.18
N ASN A 102 -0.38 -2.37 -0.66
CA ASN A 102 -0.08 -2.30 0.78
C ASN A 102 -0.19 -0.87 1.30
N ALA A 103 0.39 0.12 0.60
CA ALA A 103 0.29 1.53 0.99
C ALA A 103 -1.16 2.04 0.93
N TYR A 104 -1.90 1.68 -0.12
CA TYR A 104 -3.31 2.01 -0.26
C TYR A 104 -4.15 1.44 0.90
N ALA A 105 -3.99 0.15 1.21
CA ALA A 105 -4.65 -0.50 2.34
C ALA A 105 -4.28 0.14 3.69
N THR A 106 -3.01 0.54 3.84
CA THR A 106 -2.50 1.24 5.03
C THR A 106 -3.22 2.59 5.21
N ILE A 107 -3.40 3.37 4.14
CA ILE A 107 -4.16 4.63 4.17
C ILE A 107 -5.64 4.39 4.50
N LEU A 108 -6.26 3.37 3.91
CA LEU A 108 -7.65 3.02 4.24
C LEU A 108 -7.81 2.60 5.71
N ALA A 109 -6.85 1.84 6.25
CA ALA A 109 -6.84 1.48 7.66
C ALA A 109 -6.72 2.71 8.57
N ALA A 110 -5.83 3.66 8.21
CA ALA A 110 -5.68 4.92 8.94
C ALA A 110 -6.95 5.79 8.87
N GLN A 111 -7.63 5.82 7.72
CA GLN A 111 -8.92 6.48 7.57
C GLN A 111 -9.97 5.87 8.51
N ALA A 112 -10.08 4.55 8.55
CA ALA A 112 -11.05 3.83 9.37
C ALA A 112 -10.76 3.96 10.88
N SER A 113 -9.48 4.05 11.26
CA SER A 113 -9.06 4.17 12.66
C SER A 113 -8.95 5.62 13.15
N GLY A 114 -9.12 6.61 12.26
CA GLY A 114 -8.96 8.02 12.59
C GLY A 114 -7.50 8.38 12.94
N GLN A 115 -6.53 7.74 12.29
CA GLN A 115 -5.10 8.00 12.50
C GLN A 115 -4.55 9.02 11.51
N MET A 116 -3.51 9.73 11.96
CA MET A 116 -2.73 10.58 11.08
C MET A 116 -1.85 9.73 10.18
N VAL A 117 -1.76 10.17 8.93
CA VAL A 117 -0.84 9.65 7.92
C VAL A 117 0.24 10.68 7.69
N ALA A 118 1.50 10.24 7.61
CA ALA A 118 2.60 10.99 7.03
C ALA A 118 2.95 10.39 5.67
N LEU A 119 3.03 11.25 4.66
CA LEU A 119 3.39 10.91 3.29
C LEU A 119 4.80 11.39 3.04
N LEU A 120 5.65 10.47 2.61
CA LEU A 120 7.08 10.67 2.50
C LEU A 120 7.56 10.42 1.06
N ASP A 121 8.72 11.00 0.73
CA ASP A 121 9.43 10.77 -0.51
C ASP A 121 10.91 10.44 -0.24
N ASP A 122 11.37 9.33 -0.81
CA ASP A 122 12.73 8.80 -0.64
C ASP A 122 13.61 8.94 -1.91
N GLN A 123 13.12 9.61 -2.97
CA GLN A 123 13.84 9.73 -4.23
C GLN A 123 14.80 10.93 -4.28
N ILE A 124 15.92 10.73 -4.97
CA ILE A 124 16.86 11.81 -5.30
C ILE A 124 16.14 12.86 -6.15
N GLY A 125 16.08 14.08 -5.63
CA GLY A 125 15.40 15.20 -6.26
C GLY A 125 13.99 15.46 -5.74
N PHE A 126 13.52 14.71 -4.72
CA PHE A 126 12.28 14.86 -3.95
C PHE A 126 11.06 15.28 -4.77
N ARG A 127 10.14 14.34 -5.02
CA ARG A 127 8.92 14.63 -5.79
C ARG A 127 7.76 15.15 -4.94
N CYS A 128 8.05 15.78 -3.80
CA CYS A 128 7.07 16.62 -3.10
C CYS A 128 6.70 17.90 -3.89
N ASN A 129 6.92 17.91 -5.20
CA ASN A 129 6.50 18.95 -6.13
C ASN A 129 5.09 18.66 -6.65
N ASP A 130 4.40 19.71 -7.06
CA ASP A 130 3.04 19.59 -7.58
C ASP A 130 2.95 18.77 -8.88
N TRP A 131 2.01 17.83 -8.90
CA TRP A 131 1.57 17.06 -10.07
C TRP A 131 0.05 17.17 -10.24
N GLY A 132 -0.46 16.85 -11.43
CA GLY A 132 -1.88 16.91 -11.76
C GLY A 132 -2.29 18.25 -12.40
N SER A 133 -3.60 18.46 -12.53
CA SER A 133 -4.17 19.61 -13.24
C SER A 133 -5.33 20.24 -12.48
N GLY A 134 -5.45 21.57 -12.57
CA GLY A 134 -6.57 22.32 -11.99
C GLY A 134 -6.68 22.14 -10.48
N ALA A 135 -7.90 21.89 -10.00
CA ALA A 135 -8.19 21.70 -8.57
C ALA A 135 -7.57 20.43 -7.96
N ASN A 136 -7.05 19.51 -8.78
CA ASN A 136 -6.44 18.26 -8.33
C ASN A 136 -4.92 18.30 -8.37
N ARG A 137 -4.34 19.51 -8.43
CA ARG A 137 -2.91 19.70 -8.38
C ARG A 137 -2.41 19.55 -6.94
N GLY A 138 -1.38 18.74 -6.72
CA GLY A 138 -0.78 18.58 -5.40
C GLY A 138 0.51 17.76 -5.40
N PRO A 139 1.25 17.75 -4.29
CA PRO A 139 2.54 17.08 -4.17
C PRO A 139 2.45 15.56 -4.37
N GLN A 140 3.55 14.94 -4.80
CA GLN A 140 3.63 13.48 -4.94
C GLN A 140 4.32 12.83 -3.74
N PHE A 141 4.06 11.53 -3.52
CA PHE A 141 4.70 10.73 -2.48
C PHE A 141 4.91 9.28 -2.93
N ASN A 142 5.91 8.60 -2.35
CA ASN A 142 6.20 7.19 -2.64
C ASN A 142 6.35 6.31 -1.40
N SER A 143 6.12 6.87 -0.22
CA SER A 143 6.17 6.16 1.05
C SER A 143 5.08 6.67 2.00
N VAL A 144 4.56 5.77 2.82
CA VAL A 144 3.45 6.04 3.75
C VAL A 144 3.85 5.56 5.14
N GLN A 145 3.66 6.43 6.13
CA GLN A 145 3.94 6.12 7.52
C GLN A 145 2.70 6.41 8.38
N ILE A 146 2.31 5.43 9.19
CA ILE A 146 1.20 5.51 10.15
C ILE A 146 1.61 4.84 11.46
N TRP A 147 1.01 5.26 12.57
CA TRP A 147 1.23 4.67 13.88
C TRP A 147 -0.09 4.19 14.48
N PHE A 148 -0.17 2.88 14.71
CA PHE A 148 -1.27 2.29 15.45
C PHE A 148 -1.01 2.30 16.96
N PRO A 149 -2.05 2.50 17.79
CA PRO A 149 -1.96 2.31 19.24
C PRO A 149 -1.75 0.84 19.62
#